data_AF-A0A0Q5UMD8-F1
#
_entry.id   AF-A0A0Q5UMD8-F1
#
_cell.length_a   1.000
_cell.length_b   1.000
_cell.length_c   1.000
_cell.angle_alpha   90.00
_cell.angle_beta   90.00
_cell.angle_gamma   90.00
#
_symmetry.space_group_name_H-M   'P 1'
#
loop_
_entity.id
_entity.type
_entity.pdbx_description
1 polymer ?
#
loop_
_entity_poly.entity_id
_entity_poly.type
_entity_poly.pdbx_seq_one_letter_code
_entity_poly.pdbx_strand_id
1 'polypeptide(L)' 'MAKRINKKHFIIFNNGGVISSTTPKNWARAHQGCFPNKNFSNSDDTPTVEEIENYLIQHLDYKKLSNDEIVVCYDYKAI' A
#
# COMPACT_ATOMS: atom_id res chain seq x y z
N MET A 1 -16.19 -13.06 19.79
CA MET A 1 -14.93 -12.80 19.06
C MET A 1 -15.29 -12.13 17.74
N ALA A 2 -14.77 -10.92 17.47
CA ALA A 2 -14.98 -10.27 16.17
C ALA A 2 -14.32 -11.12 15.08
N LYS A 3 -15.09 -11.54 14.07
CA LYS A 3 -14.58 -12.28 12.91
C LYS A 3 -13.57 -11.39 12.20
N ARG A 4 -12.29 -11.79 12.13
CA ARG A 4 -11.30 -11.11 11.28
C ARG A 4 -11.75 -11.26 9.83
N ILE A 5 -12.29 -10.19 9.27
CA ILE A 5 -12.55 -10.10 7.83
C ILE A 5 -11.23 -9.64 7.21
N ASN A 6 -10.64 -10.49 6.36
CA ASN A 6 -9.50 -10.08 5.54
C ASN A 6 -10.01 -9.11 4.47
N LYS A 7 -9.84 -7.81 4.73
CA LYS A 7 -10.17 -6.75 3.77
C LYS A 7 -9.26 -6.87 2.56
N LYS A 8 -9.75 -6.46 1.38
CA LYS A 8 -8.89 -6.35 0.19
C LYS A 8 -8.14 -5.03 0.23
N HIS A 9 -6.84 -5.06 0.00
CA HIS A 9 -5.99 -3.88 0.04
C HIS A 9 -5.52 -3.48 -1.37
N PHE A 10 -5.69 -2.21 -1.69
CA PHE A 10 -5.29 -1.64 -2.98
C PHE A 10 -4.46 -0.38 -2.78
N ILE A 11 -3.51 -0.18 -3.67
CA ILE A 11 -2.83 1.09 -3.87
C ILE A 11 -3.25 1.63 -5.23
N ILE A 12 -3.75 2.86 -5.27
CA ILE A 12 -4.23 3.52 -6.50
C ILE A 12 -3.37 4.74 -6.79
N PHE A 13 -3.05 4.96 -8.06
CA PHE A 13 -2.33 6.14 -8.54
C PHE A 13 -2.87 6.61 -9.88
N ASN A 14 -2.72 7.91 -10.15
CA ASN A 14 -3.12 8.55 -11.40
C ASN A 14 -1.87 8.85 -12.24
N ASN A 15 -1.72 8.17 -13.36
CA ASN A 15 -0.63 8.37 -14.31
C ASN A 15 -1.11 9.19 -15.51
N GLY A 16 -1.30 10.50 -15.31
CA GLY A 16 -1.66 11.42 -16.40
C GLY A 16 -3.04 11.15 -17.01
N GLY A 17 -4.03 10.86 -16.17
CA GLY A 17 -5.42 10.56 -16.56
C GLY A 17 -5.74 9.07 -16.60
N VAL A 18 -4.74 8.19 -16.49
CA VAL A 18 -4.93 6.74 -16.38
C VAL A 18 -4.87 6.31 -14.92
N ILE A 19 -5.99 5.82 -14.39
CA ILE A 19 -6.04 5.24 -13.05
C ILE A 19 -5.52 3.81 -13.10
N SER A 20 -4.53 3.50 -12.27
CA SER A 20 -3.94 2.18 -12.12
C SER A 20 -4.00 1.71 -10.67
N SER A 21 -4.02 0.39 -10.46
CA SER A 21 -4.07 -0.20 -9.12
C SER A 21 -3.07 -1.34 -8.96
N THR A 22 -2.54 -1.51 -7.76
CA THR A 22 -1.67 -2.64 -7.39
C THR A 22 -1.93 -3.10 -5.96
N THR A 23 -1.35 -4.23 -5.56
CA THR A 23 -1.38 -4.68 -4.17
C THR A 23 -0.24 -4.03 -3.37
N PRO A 24 -0.37 -3.87 -2.04
CA PRO A 24 0.69 -3.30 -1.20
C PRO A 24 2.05 -3.98 -1.39
N LYS A 25 2.07 -5.32 -1.41
CA LYS A 25 3.30 -6.09 -1.57
C LYS A 25 3.95 -5.90 -2.95
N ASN A 26 3.15 -5.82 -4.02
CA ASN A 26 3.68 -5.58 -5.37
C ASN A 26 4.22 -4.17 -5.50
N TRP A 27 3.54 -3.17 -4.92
CA TRP A 27 4.05 -1.80 -4.87
C TRP A 27 5.38 -1.73 -4.11
N ALA A 28 5.46 -2.32 -2.93
CA ALA A 28 6.66 -2.31 -2.10
C ALA A 28 7.84 -3.00 -2.80
N ARG A 29 7.59 -4.08 -3.53
CA ARG A 29 8.62 -4.76 -4.34
C ARG A 29 9.15 -3.87 -5.48
N ALA A 30 8.27 -3.10 -6.13
CA ALA A 30 8.68 -2.13 -7.16
C ALA A 30 9.42 -0.90 -6.58
N HIS A 31 9.19 -0.61 -5.29
CA HIS A 31 9.79 0.53 -4.58
C HIS A 31 10.69 0.05 -3.43
N GLN A 32 11.53 -0.96 -3.69
CA GLN A 32 12.38 -1.57 -2.65
C GLN A 32 13.29 -0.56 -1.95
N GLY A 33 13.70 0.52 -2.63
CA GLY A 33 14.47 1.61 -2.04
C GLY A 33 13.78 2.32 -0.85
N CYS A 34 12.45 2.24 -0.75
CA CYS A 34 11.69 2.75 0.40
C CYS A 34 11.84 1.87 1.66
N PHE A 35 12.30 0.62 1.51
CA PHE A 35 12.44 -0.35 2.58
C PHE A 35 13.86 -0.96 2.58
N PRO A 36 14.91 -0.18 2.92
CA PRO A 36 16.31 -0.60 2.75
C PRO A 36 16.69 -1.87 3.53
N ASN A 37 15.98 -2.17 4.61
CA ASN A 37 16.21 -3.36 5.44
C ASN A 37 15.36 -4.57 5.01
N LYS A 38 14.69 -4.51 3.85
CA LYS A 38 13.79 -5.56 3.38
C LYS A 38 14.24 -6.04 2.00
N ASN A 39 14.56 -7.33 1.90
CA ASN A 39 15.04 -7.97 0.68
C ASN A 39 13.97 -8.84 -0.02
N PHE A 40 12.79 -8.98 0.57
CA PHE A 40 11.66 -9.75 0.03
C PHE A 40 11.94 -11.24 -0.21
N SER A 41 13.01 -11.80 0.36
CA SER A 41 13.40 -13.20 0.20
C SER A 41 12.49 -14.17 0.96
N ASN A 42 11.91 -13.72 2.07
CA ASN A 42 11.00 -14.48 2.92
C ASN A 42 9.98 -13.54 3.59
N SER A 43 9.07 -14.12 4.38
CA SER A 43 8.01 -13.38 5.07
C SER A 43 8.54 -12.35 6.07
N ASP A 44 9.62 -12.65 6.79
CA ASP A 44 10.20 -11.77 7.82
C ASP A 44 10.95 -10.57 7.19
N ASP A 45 11.58 -10.82 6.05
CA ASP A 45 12.29 -9.83 5.23
C ASP A 45 11.38 -9.11 4.23
N THR A 46 10.06 -9.28 4.33
CA THR A 46 9.06 -8.57 3.53
C THR A 46 8.25 -7.64 4.43
N PRO A 47 8.16 -6.32 4.15
CA PRO A 47 7.36 -5.42 4.98
C PRO A 47 5.89 -5.84 4.95
N THR A 48 5.24 -5.86 6.11
CA THR A 48 3.82 -6.16 6.30
C THR A 48 2.95 -5.15 5.53
N VAL A 49 1.69 -5.52 5.29
CA VAL A 49 0.75 -4.60 4.62
C VAL A 49 0.60 -3.30 5.41
N GLU A 50 0.53 -3.38 6.74
CA GLU A 50 0.42 -2.23 7.62
C GLU A 50 1.66 -1.33 7.56
N GLU A 51 2.87 -1.89 7.59
CA GLU A 51 4.11 -1.11 7.42
C GLU A 51 4.14 -0.37 6.08
N ILE A 52 3.68 -1.02 5.00
CA ILE A 52 3.63 -0.41 3.67
C ILE A 52 2.62 0.75 3.66
N GLU A 53 1.39 0.53 4.14
CA GLU A 53 0.36 1.57 4.20
C GLU A 53 0.79 2.78 5.04
N ASN A 54 1.39 2.52 6.20
CA ASN A 54 1.89 3.58 7.07
C ASN A 54 3.00 4.37 6.39
N TYR A 55 3.91 3.70 5.68
CA TYR A 55 4.96 4.37 4.92
C TYR A 55 4.38 5.29 3.84
N LEU A 56 3.42 4.80 3.06
CA LEU A 56 2.76 5.59 2.01
C LEU A 56 2.14 6.88 2.56
N ILE A 57 1.43 6.78 3.69
CA ILE A 57 0.72 7.90 4.30
C ILE A 57 1.71 8.90 4.92
N GLN A 58 2.72 8.39 5.64
CA GLN A 58 3.63 9.22 6.44
C GLN A 58 4.74 9.86 5.60
N HIS A 59 5.17 9.23 4.51
CA HIS A 59 6.33 9.67 3.74
C HIS A 59 6.00 10.11 2.31
N LEU A 60 4.91 9.62 1.71
CA LEU A 60 4.56 9.90 0.31
C LEU A 60 3.23 10.63 0.15
N ASP A 61 2.64 11.13 1.24
CA ASP A 61 1.38 11.89 1.28
C ASP A 61 0.14 11.17 0.70
N TYR A 62 0.18 9.83 0.67
CA TYR A 62 -0.98 9.05 0.28
C TYR A 62 -2.12 9.26 1.29
N LYS A 63 -3.36 9.27 0.79
CA LYS A 63 -4.56 9.24 1.62
C LYS A 63 -5.07 7.81 1.73
N LYS A 64 -5.72 7.49 2.85
CA LYS A 64 -6.30 6.17 3.13
C LYS A 64 -7.81 6.27 3.26
N LEU A 65 -8.51 5.43 2.52
CA LEU A 65 -9.95 5.19 2.62
C LEU A 65 -10.17 3.72 2.98
N SER A 66 -11.04 3.43 3.95
CA SER A 66 -11.36 2.05 4.30
C SER A 66 -12.80 1.89 4.75
N ASN A 67 -13.41 0.77 4.40
CA ASN A 67 -14.71 0.31 4.92
C ASN A 67 -14.57 -1.14 5.40
N ASP A 68 -15.67 -1.87 5.60
CA ASP A 68 -15.64 -3.25 6.08
C ASP A 68 -15.12 -4.28 5.07
N GLU A 69 -15.05 -3.92 3.79
CA GLU A 69 -14.64 -4.80 2.69
C GLU A 69 -13.24 -4.49 2.15
N ILE A 70 -12.89 -3.22 2.04
CA ILE A 70 -11.70 -2.75 1.32
C ILE A 70 -10.92 -1.68 2.08
N VAL A 71 -9.62 -1.63 1.79
CA VAL A 71 -8.70 -0.57 2.16
C VAL A 71 -8.00 -0.08 0.90
N VAL A 72 -8.00 1.24 0.69
CA VAL A 72 -7.40 1.90 -0.45
C VAL A 72 -6.43 2.96 0.05
N CYS A 73 -5.17 2.87 -0.35
CA CYS A 73 -4.20 3.96 -0.23
C CYS A 73 -4.00 4.60 -1.60
N TYR A 74 -4.08 5.93 -1.71
CA TYR A 74 -3.97 6.60 -3.00
C TYR A 74 -3.23 7.92 -2.91
N ASP A 75 -2.37 8.20 -3.90
CA ASP A 75 -1.74 9.51 -4.05
C ASP A 75 -2.72 10.41 -4.81
N TYR A 76 -3.31 11.38 -4.11
CA TYR A 76 -4.09 12.43 -4.73
C TYR A 76 -3.31 13.73 -4.65
N LYS A 77 -2.42 13.93 -5.62
CA LYS A 77 -2.00 15.27 -5.98
C LYS A 77 -3.09 15.86 -6.86
N ALA A 78 -3.83 16.83 -6.31
CA ALA A 78 -4.61 17.73 -7.16
C ALA A 78 -3.62 18.33 -8.17
N ILE A 79 -3.85 18.06 -9.46
CA ILE A 79 -3.10 18.68 -10.56
C ILE A 79 -3.41 20.17 -10.56
#